data_AF-A0A1Z4KVM8-F1
#
_entry.id   AF-A0A1Z4KVM8-F1
#
_cell.length_a   1.000
_cell.length_b   1.000
_cell.length_c   1.000
_cell.angle_alpha   90.00
_cell.angle_beta   90.00
_cell.angle_gamma   90.00
#
_symmetry.space_group_name_H-M   'P 1'
#
loop_
_entity.id
_entity.type
_entity.pdbx_description
1 polymer ?
#
loop_
_entity_poly.entity_id
_entity_poly.type
_entity_poly.pdbx_seq_one_letter_code
_entity_poly.pdbx_strand_id
1 'polypeptide(L)'
;MNWYYSIPQNITPVPGGVGPIEMAILAERLVKMDLGVELGKWNYQQLQQEQMQRATIIAPIARVFFAQQATAYPQSIRTERENLFVLEGSNYQIRFNSTTQSLIVARTNEKLTLIRLSLASNQIETARGITNEDVTRWQQIQAAIDSTTTQSNDRGMEL
;
A
#
# COMPACT_ATOMS: atom_id res chain seq x y z
N MET A 1 20.82 -0.27 -47.81
CA MET A 1 19.51 -0.95 -47.80
C MET A 1 19.31 -1.47 -46.39
N ASN A 2 18.47 -0.81 -45.58
CA ASN A 2 18.40 -1.02 -44.13
C ASN A 2 17.14 -1.84 -43.83
N TRP A 3 17.31 -3.11 -43.45
CA TRP A 3 16.20 -4.02 -43.15
C TRP A 3 15.81 -3.85 -41.67
N TYR A 4 14.78 -3.04 -41.40
CA TYR A 4 14.14 -3.01 -40.09
C TYR A 4 13.26 -4.26 -39.95
N TYR A 5 13.61 -5.17 -39.04
CA TYR A 5 12.73 -6.26 -38.61
C TYR A 5 11.64 -5.68 -37.71
N SER A 6 10.41 -5.57 -38.23
CA SER A 6 9.22 -5.20 -37.47
C SER A 6 8.78 -6.36 -36.57
N ILE A 7 9.48 -6.59 -35.46
CA ILE A 7 9.06 -7.60 -34.49
C ILE A 7 7.79 -7.09 -33.77
N PRO A 8 6.69 -7.86 -33.78
CA PRO A 8 5.46 -7.48 -33.10
C PRO A 8 5.71 -7.34 -31.59
N GLN A 9 5.27 -6.21 -31.02
CA GLN A 9 5.55 -5.84 -29.63
C GLN A 9 4.79 -6.73 -28.62
N ASN A 10 3.69 -7.36 -29.05
CA ASN A 10 2.88 -8.24 -28.21
C ASN A 10 2.78 -9.61 -28.85
N ILE A 11 3.43 -10.61 -28.24
CA ILE A 11 3.40 -12.01 -28.66
C ILE A 11 2.93 -12.84 -27.47
N THR A 12 1.93 -13.70 -27.67
CA THR A 12 1.51 -14.65 -26.62
C THR A 12 2.47 -15.85 -26.62
N PRO A 13 3.10 -16.18 -25.47
CA PRO A 13 4.04 -17.30 -25.40
C PRO A 13 3.29 -18.64 -25.53
N VAL A 14 3.93 -19.62 -26.19
CA VAL A 14 3.44 -21.00 -26.27
C VAL A 14 4.48 -21.92 -25.61
N PRO A 15 4.08 -22.79 -24.68
CA PRO A 15 2.72 -23.04 -24.17
C PRO A 15 2.28 -22.01 -23.10
N GLY A 16 0.97 -21.75 -22.99
CA GLY A 16 0.38 -20.91 -21.93
C GLY A 16 -0.33 -19.63 -22.38
N GLY A 17 -0.32 -19.32 -23.69
CA GLY A 17 -0.99 -18.13 -24.25
C GLY A 17 -2.52 -18.24 -24.25
N VAL A 18 -3.09 -18.79 -25.31
CA VAL A 18 -4.55 -18.68 -25.57
C VAL A 18 -5.39 -19.70 -24.78
N GLY A 19 -4.89 -20.92 -24.58
CA GLY A 19 -5.66 -22.00 -23.95
C GLY A 19 -6.21 -21.67 -22.54
N PRO A 20 -5.40 -21.13 -21.60
CA PRO A 20 -5.92 -20.73 -20.29
C PRO A 20 -6.99 -19.63 -20.36
N ILE A 21 -6.88 -18.72 -21.33
CA ILE A 21 -7.86 -17.64 -21.54
C ILE A 21 -9.18 -18.22 -22.06
N GLU A 22 -9.14 -19.14 -23.02
CA GLU A 22 -10.34 -19.81 -23.54
C GLU A 22 -11.09 -20.57 -22.44
N MET A 23 -10.38 -21.26 -21.56
CA MET A 23 -10.97 -21.97 -20.43
C MET A 23 -11.61 -21.02 -19.41
N ALA A 24 -10.99 -19.87 -19.14
CA ALA A 24 -11.57 -18.84 -18.27
C ALA A 24 -12.85 -18.24 -18.88
N ILE A 25 -12.85 -17.97 -20.19
CA ILE A 25 -14.03 -17.47 -20.91
C ILE A 25 -15.17 -18.50 -20.90
N LEU A 26 -14.87 -19.80 -21.07
CA LEU A 26 -15.88 -20.84 -20.98
C LEU A 26 -16.50 -20.91 -19.58
N ALA A 27 -15.68 -20.84 -18.52
CA ALA A 27 -16.18 -20.80 -17.15
C ALA A 27 -17.07 -19.57 -16.90
N GLU A 28 -16.66 -18.39 -17.37
CA GLU A 28 -17.46 -17.17 -17.28
C GLU A 28 -18.84 -17.32 -17.97
N ARG A 29 -18.87 -17.93 -19.16
CA ARG A 29 -20.12 -18.16 -19.90
C ARG A 29 -21.04 -19.15 -19.18
N LEU A 30 -20.49 -20.21 -18.59
CA LEU A 30 -21.26 -21.19 -17.82
C LEU A 30 -21.91 -20.53 -16.60
N VAL A 31 -21.15 -19.73 -15.84
CA VAL A 31 -21.66 -18.99 -14.69
C VAL A 31 -22.76 -18.01 -15.10
N LYS A 32 -22.59 -17.31 -16.22
CA LYS A 32 -23.60 -16.39 -16.76
C LYS A 32 -24.89 -17.11 -17.17
N MET A 33 -24.78 -18.30 -17.75
CA MET A 33 -25.93 -19.10 -18.18
C MET A 33 -26.72 -19.65 -16.98
N ASP A 34 -26.04 -20.12 -15.95
CA ASP A 34 -26.65 -20.76 -14.78
C ASP A 34 -27.28 -19.75 -13.81
N LEU A 35 -26.56 -18.64 -13.52
CA LEU A 35 -26.97 -17.67 -12.51
C LEU A 35 -27.62 -16.41 -13.10
N GLY A 36 -27.57 -16.21 -14.42
CA GLY A 36 -28.02 -14.98 -15.08
C GLY A 36 -27.21 -13.72 -14.69
N VAL A 37 -26.08 -13.90 -14.00
CA VAL A 37 -25.24 -12.81 -13.50
C VAL A 37 -24.26 -12.38 -14.59
N GLU A 38 -24.27 -11.10 -14.96
CA GLU A 38 -23.17 -10.52 -15.72
C GLU A 38 -22.04 -10.15 -14.77
N LEU A 39 -20.87 -10.76 -14.96
CA LEU A 39 -19.67 -10.31 -14.26
C LEU A 39 -19.32 -8.89 -14.76
N GLY A 40 -19.19 -7.96 -13.83
CA GLY A 40 -18.72 -6.62 -14.15
C GLY A 40 -17.34 -6.68 -14.82
N LYS A 41 -17.13 -5.85 -15.85
CA LYS A 41 -15.81 -5.75 -16.49
C LYS A 41 -14.77 -5.37 -15.44
N TRP A 42 -13.67 -6.09 -15.42
CA TRP A 42 -12.52 -5.74 -14.59
C TRP A 42 -11.99 -4.37 -14.99
N ASN A 43 -12.21 -3.37 -14.14
CA ASN A 43 -11.70 -2.02 -14.36
C ASN A 43 -10.40 -1.83 -13.57
N TYR A 44 -9.29 -2.21 -14.18
CA TYR A 44 -7.97 -2.09 -13.55
C TYR A 44 -7.62 -0.64 -13.19
N GLN A 45 -8.01 0.32 -14.04
CA GLN A 45 -7.75 1.74 -13.79
C GLN A 45 -8.49 2.24 -12.56
N GLN A 46 -9.77 1.88 -12.42
CA GLN A 46 -10.55 2.22 -11.23
C GLN A 46 -9.96 1.59 -9.98
N LEU A 47 -9.60 0.30 -10.03
CA LEU A 47 -8.96 -0.37 -8.88
C LEU A 47 -7.65 0.33 -8.49
N GLN A 48 -6.82 0.72 -9.46
CA GLN A 48 -5.58 1.45 -9.19
C GLN A 48 -5.85 2.82 -8.55
N GLN A 49 -6.87 3.55 -9.03
CA GLN A 49 -7.29 4.84 -8.45
C GLN A 49 -7.76 4.67 -7.01
N GLU A 50 -8.58 3.65 -6.72
CA GLU A 50 -9.04 3.35 -5.36
C GLU A 50 -7.86 3.03 -4.43
N GLN A 51 -6.89 2.22 -4.87
CA GLN A 51 -5.69 1.93 -4.08
C GLN A 51 -4.88 3.21 -3.80
N MET A 52 -4.73 4.09 -4.79
CA MET A 52 -4.03 5.36 -4.64
C MET A 52 -4.75 6.32 -3.69
N GLN A 53 -6.07 6.40 -3.76
CA GLN A 53 -6.89 7.20 -2.84
C GLN A 53 -6.70 6.74 -1.39
N ARG A 54 -6.79 5.42 -1.15
CA ARG A 54 -6.59 4.85 0.19
C ARG A 54 -5.18 5.11 0.71
N ALA A 55 -4.16 4.97 -0.13
CA ALA A 55 -2.78 5.23 0.27
C ALA A 55 -2.51 6.69 0.57
N THR A 56 -3.12 7.63 -0.17
CA THR A 56 -3.03 9.06 0.11
C THR A 56 -3.55 9.43 1.50
N ILE A 57 -4.51 8.66 2.03
CA ILE A 57 -5.00 8.82 3.41
C ILE A 57 -4.00 8.23 4.41
N ILE A 58 -3.52 7.01 4.17
CA ILE A 58 -2.70 6.26 5.14
C ILE A 58 -1.26 6.79 5.24
N ALA A 59 -0.61 7.09 4.11
CA ALA A 59 0.80 7.46 4.06
C ALA A 59 1.19 8.65 4.96
N PRO A 60 0.46 9.79 4.97
CA PRO A 60 0.80 10.90 5.86
C PRO A 60 0.65 10.53 7.34
N ILE A 61 -0.40 9.77 7.69
CA ILE A 61 -0.63 9.30 9.06
C ILE A 61 0.54 8.42 9.51
N ALA A 62 0.94 7.45 8.68
CA ALA A 62 2.06 6.56 8.97
C ALA A 62 3.37 7.31 9.17
N ARG A 63 3.64 8.35 8.38
CA ARG A 63 4.81 9.20 8.53
C ARG A 63 4.80 9.93 9.88
N VAL A 64 3.70 10.58 10.23
CA VAL A 64 3.57 11.32 11.48
C VAL A 64 3.68 10.37 12.68
N PHE A 65 2.96 9.25 12.63
CA PHE A 65 2.99 8.23 13.68
C PHE A 65 4.42 7.71 13.92
N PHE A 66 5.14 7.35 12.85
CA PHE A 66 6.51 6.87 12.98
C PHE A 66 7.44 7.93 13.60
N ALA A 67 7.35 9.19 13.16
CA ALA A 67 8.17 10.27 13.70
C ALA A 67 7.87 10.55 15.18
N GLN A 68 6.60 10.55 15.57
CA GLN A 68 6.18 10.73 16.95
C GLN A 68 6.68 9.57 17.83
N GLN A 69 6.50 8.32 17.36
CA GLN A 69 6.95 7.14 18.08
C GLN A 69 8.47 7.09 18.22
N ALA A 70 9.21 7.48 17.18
CA ALA A 70 10.67 7.59 17.22
C ALA A 70 11.16 8.57 18.29
N THR A 71 10.40 9.65 18.51
CA THR A 71 10.74 10.70 19.47
C THR A 71 10.32 10.32 20.89
N ALA A 72 9.08 9.84 21.07
CA ALA A 72 8.51 9.56 22.39
C ALA A 72 9.00 8.23 22.97
N TYR A 73 9.23 7.23 22.11
CA TYR A 73 9.55 5.87 22.52
C TYR A 73 10.64 5.24 21.63
N PRO A 74 11.86 5.77 21.62
CA PRO A 74 12.94 5.31 20.73
C PRO A 74 13.24 3.81 20.89
N GLN A 75 13.11 3.26 22.10
CA GLN A 75 13.28 1.81 22.37
C GLN A 75 12.29 0.91 21.62
N SER A 76 11.15 1.45 21.14
CA SER A 76 10.19 0.69 20.34
C SER A 76 10.59 0.55 18.87
N ILE A 77 11.64 1.27 18.45
CA ILE A 77 12.19 1.20 17.09
C ILE A 77 13.39 0.25 17.09
N ARG A 78 13.22 -0.87 16.39
CA ARG A 78 14.30 -1.82 16.17
C ARG A 78 15.15 -1.38 14.99
N THR A 79 16.47 -1.39 15.15
CA THR A 79 17.41 -1.24 14.03
C THR A 79 17.67 -2.63 13.44
N GLU A 80 17.15 -2.89 12.24
CA GLU A 80 17.33 -4.19 11.57
C GLU A 80 18.66 -4.24 10.79
N ARG A 81 19.06 -3.10 10.23
CA ARG A 81 20.36 -2.87 9.57
C ARG A 81 20.78 -1.42 9.84
N GLU A 82 22.04 -1.09 9.57
CA GLU A 82 22.66 0.23 9.82
C GLU A 82 21.79 1.44 9.38
N ASN A 83 20.97 1.27 8.32
CA ASN A 83 20.11 2.32 7.78
C ASN A 83 18.63 1.91 7.69
N LEU A 84 18.20 0.86 8.40
CA LEU A 84 16.84 0.34 8.35
C LEU A 84 16.25 0.25 9.75
N PHE A 85 15.31 1.14 10.02
CA PHE A 85 14.59 1.26 11.28
C PHE A 85 13.19 0.69 11.15
N VAL A 86 12.76 -0.08 12.13
CA VAL A 86 11.52 -0.83 12.08
C VAL A 86 10.71 -0.57 13.34
N LEU A 87 9.52 -0.03 13.14
CA LEU A 87 8.48 0.04 14.16
C LEU A 87 7.49 -1.10 13.90
N GLU A 88 7.38 -2.01 14.85
CA GLU A 88 6.51 -3.18 14.75
C GLU A 88 5.34 -3.04 15.71
N GLY A 89 4.13 -2.95 15.16
CA GLY A 89 2.87 -2.94 15.90
C GLY A 89 2.10 -4.25 15.75
N SER A 90 0.95 -4.34 16.41
CA SER A 90 0.09 -5.53 16.37
C SER A 90 -0.50 -5.81 14.99
N ASN A 91 -0.87 -4.75 14.25
CA ASN A 91 -1.51 -4.86 12.94
C ASN A 91 -0.59 -4.46 11.79
N TYR A 92 0.32 -3.52 12.03
CA TYR A 92 1.17 -2.94 11.00
C TYR A 92 2.62 -2.86 11.45
N GLN A 93 3.50 -2.94 10.46
CA GLN A 93 4.91 -2.63 10.59
C GLN A 93 5.24 -1.45 9.68
N ILE A 94 6.02 -0.51 10.22
CA ILE A 94 6.56 0.61 9.47
C ILE A 94 8.08 0.46 9.42
N ARG A 95 8.63 0.53 8.21
CA ARG A 95 10.08 0.46 7.98
C ARG A 95 10.55 1.77 7.38
N PHE A 96 11.50 2.41 8.04
CA PHE A 96 12.14 3.63 7.56
C PHE A 96 13.57 3.30 7.12
N ASN A 97 13.89 3.64 5.88
CA ASN A 97 15.25 3.57 5.37
C ASN A 97 15.85 4.98 5.28
N SER A 98 16.89 5.25 6.07
CA SER A 98 17.54 6.56 6.14
C SER A 98 18.37 6.89 4.91
N THR A 99 18.94 5.88 4.23
CA THR A 99 19.71 6.07 3.00
C THR A 99 18.83 6.48 1.83
N THR A 100 17.71 5.78 1.62
CA THR A 100 16.78 6.05 0.52
C THR A 100 15.69 7.06 0.89
N GLN A 101 15.68 7.54 2.14
CA GLN A 101 14.63 8.43 2.67
C GLN A 101 13.23 7.89 2.36
N SER A 102 13.01 6.60 2.59
CA SER A 102 11.74 5.94 2.25
C SER A 102 11.08 5.32 3.46
N LEU A 103 9.78 5.54 3.59
CA LEU A 103 8.91 4.91 4.59
C LEU A 103 8.06 3.83 3.92
N ILE A 104 8.04 2.63 4.50
CA ILE A 104 7.29 1.49 3.98
C ILE A 104 6.29 1.05 5.04
N VAL A 105 5.02 0.91 4.65
CA VAL A 105 3.95 0.38 5.50
C VAL A 105 3.57 -1.02 5.01
N ALA A 106 3.52 -1.98 5.92
CA ALA A 106 3.08 -3.35 5.68
C ALA A 106 2.20 -3.84 6.84
N ARG A 107 1.42 -4.89 6.63
CA ARG A 107 0.76 -5.60 7.75
C ARG A 107 1.77 -6.50 8.44
N THR A 108 1.74 -6.60 9.76
CA THR A 108 2.78 -7.30 10.56
C THR A 108 2.94 -8.78 10.17
N ASN A 109 1.84 -9.45 9.84
CA ASN A 109 1.83 -10.88 9.51
C ASN A 109 1.91 -11.19 8.01
N GLU A 110 2.08 -10.16 7.16
CA GLU A 110 2.07 -10.34 5.71
C GLU A 110 3.39 -9.86 5.10
N LYS A 111 3.88 -10.60 4.10
CA LYS A 111 5.03 -10.16 3.30
C LYS A 111 4.69 -9.00 2.36
N LEU A 112 3.41 -8.64 2.25
CA LEU A 112 2.92 -7.66 1.32
C LEU A 112 3.15 -6.24 1.87
N THR A 113 4.03 -5.51 1.21
CA THR A 113 4.11 -4.05 1.37
C THR A 113 2.81 -3.46 0.85
N LEU A 114 2.16 -2.60 1.64
CA LEU A 114 0.94 -1.89 1.23
C LEU A 114 1.30 -0.58 0.54
N ILE A 115 2.20 0.19 1.16
CA ILE A 115 2.54 1.54 0.73
C ILE A 115 4.05 1.74 0.85
N ARG A 116 4.63 2.40 -0.15
CA ARG A 116 5.97 2.97 -0.08
C ARG A 116 5.85 4.47 -0.31
N LEU A 117 6.34 5.25 0.64
CA LEU A 117 6.40 6.71 0.59
C LEU A 117 7.86 7.13 0.46
N SER A 118 8.17 7.89 -0.60
CA SER A 118 9.42 8.62 -0.70
C SER A 118 9.32 9.91 0.08
N LEU A 119 10.17 10.12 1.09
CA LEU A 119 10.19 11.36 1.88
C LEU A 119 10.87 12.51 1.13
N ALA A 120 11.75 12.21 0.17
CA ALA A 120 12.43 13.22 -0.63
C ALA A 120 11.51 13.89 -1.66
N SER A 121 10.63 13.10 -2.30
CA SER A 121 9.74 13.58 -3.36
C SER A 121 8.25 13.60 -2.97
N ASN A 122 7.93 13.19 -1.74
CA ASN A 122 6.58 12.98 -1.24
C ASN A 122 5.70 12.12 -2.17
N GLN A 123 6.33 11.24 -2.95
CA GLN A 123 5.65 10.34 -3.89
C GLN A 123 5.21 9.08 -3.17
N ILE A 124 3.96 8.67 -3.42
CA ILE A 124 3.36 7.47 -2.87
C ILE A 124 3.30 6.41 -3.97
N GLU A 125 3.91 5.28 -3.70
CA GLU A 125 3.78 4.07 -4.50
C GLU A 125 2.90 3.09 -3.73
N THR A 126 1.88 2.56 -4.40
CA THR A 126 0.95 1.61 -3.82
C THR A 126 1.19 0.22 -4.35
N ALA A 127 1.12 -0.76 -3.47
CA ALA A 127 0.86 -2.12 -3.89
C ALA A 127 -0.65 -2.35 -3.97
N ARG A 128 -1.04 -3.53 -4.47
CA ARG A 128 -2.44 -3.97 -4.43
C ARG A 128 -2.79 -4.45 -3.03
N GLY A 129 -4.07 -4.34 -2.65
CA GLY A 129 -4.61 -5.02 -1.47
C GLY A 129 -4.82 -4.14 -0.24
N ILE A 130 -4.72 -2.82 -0.37
CA ILE A 130 -5.20 -1.88 0.65
C ILE A 130 -6.72 -1.95 0.70
N THR A 131 -7.28 -2.21 1.88
CA THR A 131 -8.71 -2.36 2.14
C THR A 131 -9.30 -1.13 2.81
N ASN A 132 -10.63 -1.04 2.88
CA ASN A 132 -11.30 0.01 3.65
C ASN A 132 -11.04 -0.13 5.16
N GLU A 133 -10.90 -1.36 5.66
CA GLU A 133 -10.56 -1.60 7.06
C GLU A 133 -9.19 -1.01 7.42
N ASP A 134 -8.21 -1.12 6.51
CA ASP A 134 -6.91 -0.49 6.73
C ASP A 134 -7.05 1.02 6.90
N VAL A 135 -7.84 1.67 6.04
CA VAL A 135 -8.10 3.12 6.12
C VAL A 135 -8.73 3.48 7.46
N THR A 136 -9.77 2.77 7.90
CA THR A 136 -10.43 3.03 9.18
C THR A 136 -9.48 2.91 10.37
N ARG A 137 -8.64 1.86 10.40
CA ARG A 137 -7.66 1.66 11.48
C ARG A 137 -6.62 2.78 11.50
N TRP A 138 -6.13 3.22 10.35
CA TRP A 138 -5.19 4.32 10.27
C TRP A 138 -5.82 5.65 10.68
N GLN A 139 -7.08 5.91 10.34
CA GLN A 139 -7.80 7.08 10.83
C GLN A 139 -7.99 7.08 12.36
N GLN A 140 -8.20 5.90 12.97
CA GLN A 140 -8.24 5.77 14.44
C GLN A 140 -6.88 6.08 15.07
N ILE A 141 -5.77 5.66 14.43
CA ILE A 141 -4.41 6.03 14.86
C ILE A 141 -4.24 7.55 14.79
N GLN A 142 -4.68 8.20 13.70
CA GLN A 142 -4.63 9.66 13.57
C GLN A 142 -5.38 10.36 14.71
N ALA A 143 -6.60 9.92 15.03
CA ALA A 143 -7.38 10.51 16.12
C ALA A 143 -6.66 10.37 17.49
N ALA A 144 -5.96 9.25 17.72
CA ALA A 144 -5.16 9.05 18.93
C ALA A 144 -3.94 10.01 18.99
N ILE A 145 -3.25 10.21 17.85
CA ILE A 145 -2.15 11.17 17.73
C ILE A 145 -2.63 12.59 18.06
N ASP A 146 -3.76 13.00 17.48
CA ASP A 146 -4.32 14.34 17.66
C ASP A 146 -4.71 14.58 19.12
N SER A 147 -5.37 13.62 19.77
CA SER A 147 -5.77 13.73 21.18
C SER A 147 -4.58 13.87 22.14
N THR A 148 -3.46 13.18 21.85
CA THR A 148 -2.24 13.27 22.64
C THR A 148 -1.59 14.65 22.51
N THR A 149 -1.68 15.24 21.32
CA THR A 149 -1.15 16.59 21.02
C THR A 149 -1.96 17.69 21.70
N THR A 150 -3.29 17.54 21.77
CA THR A 150 -4.16 18.51 22.46
C THR A 150 -3.89 18.51 23.98
N GLN A 151 -3.71 17.34 24.61
CA GLN A 151 -3.44 17.25 26.04
C GLN A 151 -2.08 17.86 26.46
N SER A 152 -1.05 17.79 25.61
CA SER A 152 0.23 18.44 25.90
C SER A 152 0.15 19.97 25.84
N ASN A 153 -0.72 20.51 24.99
CA ASN A 153 -0.86 21.96 24.83
C ASN A 153 -1.66 22.61 25.98
N ASP A 154 -2.65 21.90 26.54
CA ASP A 154 -3.46 22.41 27.66
C ASP A 154 -2.64 22.54 28.96
N ARG A 155 -1.67 21.63 29.19
CA ARG A 155 -0.75 21.71 30.33
C ARG A 155 0.32 22.80 30.22
N GLY A 156 0.48 23.40 29.04
CA GLY A 156 1.43 24.49 28.79
C GLY A 156 0.86 25.89 29.05
N MET A 157 -0.44 26.02 29.36
CA MET A 157 -1.11 27.30 29.62
C MET A 157 -1.49 27.54 31.09
N GLU A 158 -1.06 26.69 32.01
CA GLU A 158 -1.13 26.96 33.45
C GLU A 158 0.22 27.53 33.94
N LEU A 159 0.37 28.86 33.86
CA LEU A 159 1.36 29.65 34.63
C LEU A 159 0.68 30.89 35.22
#